data_AF-A0A3P9MXN1-F1
#
_entry.id   AF-A0A3P9MXN1-F1
#
_cell.length_a   1.000
_cell.length_b   1.000
_cell.length_c   1.000
_cell.angle_alpha   90.00
_cell.angle_beta   90.00
_cell.angle_gamma   90.00
#
_symmetry.space_group_name_H-M   'P 1'
#
loop_
_entity.id
_entity.type
_entity.pdbx_description
1 polymer ?
#
loop_
_entity_poly.entity_id
_entity_poly.type
_entity_poly.pdbx_seq_one_letter_code
_entity_poly.pdbx_strand_id
1 'polypeptide(L)'
;MFAWIHNTLLIQKGKLTLALIQKNKKMVLPPSSEDLKQGQVTLMCLANKGFPSDWTLSWNSSSSSLEQSRSPGVLQNDGLYSWSSTLRLPADQWRKVGSVTCEASQSSQSAITETLRRDQCSQS
;
A
#
# COMPACT_ATOMS: atom_id res chain seq x y z
N MET A 1 19.85 1.33 12.54
CA MET A 1 20.75 0.68 13.50
C MET A 1 20.35 1.12 14.88
N PHE A 2 19.99 0.16 15.72
CA PHE A 2 19.62 0.37 17.11
C PHE A 2 20.14 -0.87 17.85
N ALA A 3 20.92 -0.66 18.90
CA ALA A 3 21.72 -1.70 19.54
C ALA A 3 21.96 -1.38 21.02
N TRP A 4 21.43 -2.24 21.88
CA TRP A 4 21.80 -2.48 23.28
C TRP A 4 21.35 -3.94 23.53
N ILE A 5 22.12 -4.91 24.06
CA ILE A 5 23.43 -4.92 24.71
C ILE A 5 23.46 -4.04 25.97
N HIS A 6 23.59 -4.60 27.16
CA HIS A 6 23.60 -3.87 28.46
C HIS A 6 22.29 -3.13 28.85
N ASN A 7 21.14 -3.77 28.66
CA ASN A 7 19.88 -3.49 29.39
C ASN A 7 19.25 -2.08 29.26
N THR A 8 19.54 -1.37 28.17
CA THR A 8 18.72 -0.27 27.65
C THR A 8 18.06 -0.76 26.34
N LEU A 9 17.01 -0.11 25.82
CA LEU A 9 16.41 -0.49 24.53
C LEU A 9 16.45 0.69 23.55
N LEU A 10 17.33 0.58 22.54
CA LEU A 10 17.26 1.38 21.32
C LEU A 10 16.21 0.71 20.41
N ILE A 11 15.46 1.49 19.60
CA ILE A 11 14.37 1.11 18.65
C ILE A 11 14.62 -0.14 17.75
N GLN A 12 13.88 -0.23 16.63
CA GLN A 12 14.44 0.33 15.40
C GLN A 12 13.43 1.35 14.86
N LYS A 13 13.78 2.65 14.84
CA LYS A 13 13.05 3.63 14.01
C LYS A 13 13.54 3.54 12.57
N GLY A 14 13.26 2.41 11.94
CA GLY A 14 13.01 2.46 10.50
C GLY A 14 11.82 3.40 10.31
N LYS A 15 12.04 4.52 9.62
CA LYS A 15 10.95 5.43 9.28
C LYS A 15 10.15 4.72 8.19
N LEU A 16 9.01 4.13 8.56
CA LEU A 16 8.15 3.46 7.60
C LEU A 16 7.81 4.44 6.46
N THR A 17 8.15 4.07 5.23
CA THR A 17 7.79 4.83 4.04
C THR A 17 6.64 4.12 3.34
N LEU A 18 5.55 4.87 3.13
CA LEU A 18 4.48 4.46 2.24
C LEU A 18 4.75 4.99 0.82
N ALA A 19 4.39 4.21 -0.18
CA ALA A 19 4.37 4.61 -1.57
C ALA A 19 3.11 4.04 -2.23
N LEU A 20 2.36 4.90 -2.90
CA LEU A 20 1.15 4.51 -3.64
C LEU A 20 1.38 4.61 -5.14
N ILE A 21 1.07 3.52 -5.85
CA ILE A 21 1.21 3.46 -7.30
C ILE A 21 -0.04 2.86 -7.95
N GLN A 22 -0.48 3.45 -9.05
CA GLN A 22 -1.50 2.86 -9.92
C GLN A 22 -0.82 1.87 -10.87
N LYS A 23 -1.11 0.58 -10.75
CA LYS A 23 -0.72 -0.41 -11.75
C LYS A 23 -1.64 -0.27 -12.98
N ASN A 24 -1.19 0.53 -13.93
CA ASN A 24 -1.74 0.52 -15.28
C ASN A 24 -1.45 -0.86 -15.92
N LYS A 25 -2.50 -1.59 -16.34
CA LYS A 25 -2.36 -2.86 -17.06
C LYS A 25 -1.84 -2.59 -18.48
N LYS A 26 -0.52 -2.49 -18.63
CA LYS A 26 0.17 -2.44 -19.94
C LYS A 26 0.17 -3.87 -20.52
N MET A 27 -0.96 -4.24 -21.10
CA MET A 27 -1.21 -5.56 -21.68
C MET A 27 -0.43 -5.72 -23.00
N VAL A 28 0.45 -6.73 -23.09
CA VAL A 28 1.26 -7.05 -24.30
C VAL A 28 0.54 -8.05 -25.22
N LEU A 29 -0.71 -8.41 -24.89
CA LEU A 29 -1.56 -9.35 -25.62
C LEU A 29 -2.92 -8.69 -25.92
N PRO A 30 -3.66 -9.11 -26.96
CA PRO A 30 -5.01 -8.61 -27.18
C PRO A 30 -5.91 -8.94 -25.97
N PRO A 31 -6.71 -7.98 -25.44
CA PRO A 31 -7.57 -8.23 -24.30
C PRO A 31 -8.65 -9.26 -24.63
N SER A 32 -8.89 -10.18 -23.69
CA SER A 32 -10.03 -11.09 -23.77
C SER A 32 -11.34 -10.32 -23.55
N SER A 33 -12.47 -10.87 -23.99
CA SER A 33 -13.78 -10.20 -23.84
C SER A 33 -14.18 -9.95 -22.38
N GLU A 34 -13.52 -10.60 -21.41
CA GLU A 34 -13.71 -10.36 -19.98
C GLU A 34 -12.89 -9.16 -19.47
N ASP A 35 -11.73 -8.87 -20.05
CA ASP A 35 -10.95 -7.66 -19.76
C ASP A 35 -11.67 -6.37 -20.21
N LEU A 36 -12.63 -6.50 -21.15
CA LEU A 36 -13.47 -5.40 -21.62
C LEU A 36 -14.68 -5.11 -20.70
N LYS A 37 -14.96 -5.95 -19.71
CA LYS A 37 -16.02 -5.71 -18.72
C LYS A 37 -15.57 -4.69 -17.68
N GLN A 38 -15.79 -3.41 -17.98
CA GLN A 38 -15.60 -2.26 -17.09
C GLN A 38 -14.18 -2.15 -16.52
N GLY A 39 -13.31 -1.42 -17.24
CA GLY A 39 -11.88 -1.30 -16.93
C GLY A 39 -11.59 -1.16 -15.43
N GLN A 40 -10.85 -2.11 -14.88
CA GLN A 40 -10.49 -2.12 -13.46
C GLN A 40 -9.22 -1.29 -13.22
N VAL A 41 -9.22 -0.53 -12.14
CA VAL A 41 -8.05 0.17 -11.63
C VAL A 41 -7.45 -0.70 -10.53
N THR A 42 -6.16 -0.99 -10.63
CA THR A 42 -5.40 -1.69 -9.58
C THR A 42 -4.45 -0.69 -8.93
N LEU A 43 -4.66 -0.41 -7.65
CA LEU A 43 -3.81 0.46 -6.85
C LEU A 43 -2.99 -0.40 -5.90
N MET A 44 -1.70 -0.09 -5.75
CA MET A 44 -0.81 -0.82 -4.86
C MET A 44 -0.14 0.14 -3.89
N CYS A 45 -0.32 -0.12 -2.61
CA CYS A 45 0.37 0.53 -1.51
C CYS A 45 1.55 -0.35 -1.09
N LEU A 46 2.74 0.22 -1.07
CA LEU A 46 3.97 -0.42 -0.60
C LEU A 46 4.40 0.28 0.68
N ALA A 47 4.66 -0.50 1.73
CA ALA A 47 5.15 -0.01 3.01
C ALA A 47 6.50 -0.64 3.26
N ASN A 48 7.54 0.17 3.46
CA ASN A 48 8.92 -0.30 3.57
C ASN A 48 9.61 0.31 4.79
N LYS A 49 10.70 -0.32 5.23
CA LYS A 49 11.53 0.17 6.35
C LYS A 49 10.76 0.23 7.68
N GLY A 50 9.77 -0.62 7.90
CA GLY A 50 8.99 -0.64 9.14
C GLY A 50 9.57 -1.58 10.19
N PHE A 51 9.35 -1.24 11.47
CA PHE A 51 9.69 -2.07 12.62
C PHE A 51 8.88 -1.59 13.85
N PRO A 52 8.53 -2.47 14.82
CA PRO A 52 8.49 -3.94 14.71
C PRO A 52 7.53 -4.48 13.61
N SER A 53 7.27 -5.78 13.57
CA SER A 53 6.53 -6.46 12.48
C SER A 53 5.00 -6.34 12.55
N ASP A 54 4.46 -5.65 13.56
CA ASP A 54 3.03 -5.52 13.88
C ASP A 54 2.32 -4.37 13.14
N TRP A 55 2.96 -3.73 12.16
CA TRP A 55 2.28 -2.79 11.27
C TRP A 55 1.21 -3.50 10.42
N THR A 56 0.04 -2.87 10.32
CA THR A 56 -1.07 -3.33 9.48
C THR A 56 -1.37 -2.29 8.41
N LEU A 57 -1.45 -2.73 7.15
CA LEU A 57 -1.97 -1.91 6.06
C LEU A 57 -3.49 -2.01 5.96
N SER A 58 -4.13 -0.87 5.78
CA SER A 58 -5.55 -0.70 5.50
C SER A 58 -5.74 0.34 4.38
N TRP A 59 -6.93 0.34 3.78
CA TRP A 59 -7.33 1.36 2.82
C TRP A 59 -8.50 2.15 3.40
N ASN A 60 -8.29 3.45 3.61
CA ASN A 60 -9.38 4.37 3.87
C ASN A 60 -10.04 4.69 2.52
N SER A 61 -11.09 3.93 2.22
CA SER A 61 -11.99 4.14 1.10
C SER A 61 -13.42 4.13 1.63
N SER A 62 -14.29 4.96 1.08
CA SER A 62 -15.70 5.08 1.46
C SER A 62 -16.57 3.87 1.08
N SER A 63 -15.94 2.74 0.73
CA SER A 63 -16.59 1.52 0.24
C SER A 63 -15.84 0.29 0.74
N SER A 64 -16.31 -0.29 1.84
CA SER A 64 -15.73 -1.48 2.48
C SER A 64 -15.79 -2.76 1.64
N SER A 65 -16.47 -2.74 0.49
CA SER A 65 -16.71 -3.86 -0.42
C SER A 65 -15.73 -3.92 -1.61
N LEU A 66 -14.55 -3.31 -1.49
CA LEU A 66 -13.52 -3.35 -2.54
C LEU A 66 -12.60 -4.54 -2.35
N GLU A 67 -12.20 -5.16 -3.46
CA GLU A 67 -11.28 -6.30 -3.49
C GLU A 67 -9.89 -5.88 -3.00
N GLN A 68 -9.52 -6.35 -1.80
CA GLN A 68 -8.27 -6.01 -1.12
C GLN A 68 -7.43 -7.27 -0.87
N SER A 69 -6.19 -7.24 -1.33
CA SER A 69 -5.20 -8.29 -1.05
C SER A 69 -4.01 -7.70 -0.29
N ARG A 70 -3.65 -8.29 0.84
CA ARG A 70 -2.55 -7.84 1.71
C ARG A 70 -1.50 -8.93 1.84
N SER A 71 -0.24 -8.59 1.65
CA SER A 71 0.88 -9.50 1.92
C SER A 71 1.28 -9.44 3.40
N PRO A 72 1.82 -10.55 3.95
CA PRO A 72 2.44 -10.53 5.27
C PRO A 72 3.70 -9.66 5.27
N GLY A 73 4.11 -9.18 6.44
CA GLY A 73 5.36 -8.43 6.59
C GLY A 73 6.57 -9.32 6.30
N VAL A 74 7.36 -8.95 5.30
CA VAL A 74 8.58 -9.67 4.89
C VAL A 74 9.80 -8.93 5.43
N LEU A 75 10.59 -9.60 6.28
CA LEU A 75 11.87 -9.11 6.75
C LEU A 75 12.87 -9.01 5.58
N GLN A 76 13.41 -7.81 5.36
CA GLN A 76 14.39 -7.52 4.34
C GLN A 76 15.82 -7.66 4.88
N ASN A 77 16.80 -7.69 3.98
CA ASN A 77 18.23 -7.86 4.32
C ASN A 77 18.83 -6.71 5.15
N ASP A 78 18.11 -5.60 5.33
CA ASP A 78 18.49 -4.48 6.21
C ASP A 78 17.97 -4.60 7.64
N GLY A 79 17.27 -5.69 7.97
CA GLY A 79 16.66 -5.94 9.28
C GLY A 79 15.34 -5.21 9.51
N LEU A 80 14.72 -4.66 8.46
CA LEU A 80 13.42 -3.98 8.52
C LEU A 80 12.37 -4.75 7.72
N TYR A 81 11.10 -4.56 8.05
CA TYR A 81 9.98 -5.22 7.40
C TYR A 81 9.41 -4.37 6.25
N SER A 82 8.89 -5.06 5.24
CA SER A 82 8.12 -4.50 4.15
C SER A 82 6.79 -5.24 3.97
N TRP A 83 5.73 -4.51 3.60
CA TRP A 83 4.40 -5.01 3.32
C TRP A 83 3.90 -4.43 1.99
N SER A 84 2.92 -5.08 1.39
CA SER A 84 2.18 -4.56 0.25
C SER A 84 0.69 -4.81 0.39
N SER A 85 -0.11 -3.85 -0.05
CA SER A 85 -1.56 -3.96 -0.11
C SER A 85 -2.02 -3.55 -1.50
N THR A 86 -2.87 -4.37 -2.12
CA THR A 86 -3.43 -4.12 -3.45
C THR A 86 -4.93 -3.92 -3.32
N LEU A 87 -5.44 -2.80 -3.85
CA LEU A 87 -6.85 -2.46 -3.94
C LEU A 87 -7.27 -2.53 -5.41
N ARG A 88 -8.29 -3.32 -5.72
CA ARG A 88 -8.91 -3.34 -7.05
C ARG A 88 -10.29 -2.69 -6.96
N LEU A 89 -10.54 -1.75 -7.86
CA LEU A 89 -11.81 -1.03 -7.94
C LEU A 89 -12.20 -0.75 -9.41
N PRO A 90 -13.50 -0.70 -9.75
CA PRO A 90 -13.95 -0.27 -11.07
C PRO A 90 -13.46 1.15 -11.40
N ALA A 91 -13.09 1.42 -12.66
CA ALA A 91 -12.69 2.78 -13.07
C ALA A 91 -13.78 3.82 -12.84
N ASP A 92 -15.07 3.45 -12.90
CA ASP A 92 -16.17 4.35 -12.55
C ASP A 92 -16.16 4.75 -11.08
N GLN A 93 -15.77 3.84 -10.20
CA GLN A 93 -15.62 4.12 -8.77
C GLN A 93 -14.39 4.98 -8.51
N TRP A 94 -13.26 4.72 -9.17
CA TRP A 94 -12.08 5.61 -9.15
C TRP A 94 -12.40 7.02 -9.69
N ARG A 95 -13.22 7.10 -10.74
CA ARG A 95 -13.76 8.34 -11.31
C ARG A 95 -14.76 9.06 -10.40
N LYS A 96 -15.39 8.36 -9.44
CA LYS A 96 -16.24 8.96 -8.41
C LYS A 96 -15.45 9.42 -7.17
N VAL A 97 -14.59 8.56 -6.59
CA VAL A 97 -13.89 8.87 -5.34
C VAL A 97 -12.74 9.87 -5.49
N GLY A 98 -12.05 9.90 -6.65
CA GLY A 98 -11.00 10.89 -6.96
C GLY A 98 -9.66 10.67 -6.26
N SER A 99 -9.69 10.14 -5.05
CA SER A 99 -8.51 9.73 -4.28
C SER A 99 -8.81 8.51 -3.41
N VAL A 100 -7.75 7.78 -3.07
CA VAL A 100 -7.78 6.78 -1.99
C VAL A 100 -6.59 7.00 -1.08
N THR A 101 -6.78 6.71 0.20
CA THR A 101 -5.72 6.79 1.20
C THR A 101 -5.36 5.38 1.65
N CYS A 102 -4.07 5.04 1.58
CA CYS A 102 -3.54 3.87 2.26
C CYS A 102 -3.02 4.31 3.62
N GLU A 103 -3.31 3.50 4.63
CA GLU A 103 -2.90 3.75 6.01
C GLU A 103 -2.08 2.56 6.51
N ALA A 104 -0.99 2.87 7.19
CA ALA A 104 -0.26 1.94 8.02
C ALA A 104 -0.50 2.30 9.49
N SER A 105 -1.09 1.39 10.24
CA SER A 105 -1.35 1.54 11.67
C SER A 105 -0.53 0.55 12.49
N GLN A 106 -0.17 0.97 13.70
CA GLN A 106 0.55 0.17 14.69
C GLN A 106 0.07 0.58 16.08
N SER A 107 0.06 -0.35 17.03
CA SER A 107 -0.40 -0.13 18.41
C SER A 107 0.29 1.02 19.17
N SER A 108 1.53 1.34 18.80
CA SER A 108 2.43 2.24 19.55
C SER A 108 2.90 3.47 18.76
N GLN A 109 2.44 3.66 17.53
CA GLN A 109 2.83 4.78 16.67
C GLN A 109 1.62 5.41 15.98
N SER A 110 1.71 6.71 15.70
CA SER A 110 0.69 7.42 14.91
C SER A 110 0.55 6.78 13.53
N ALA A 111 -0.69 6.62 13.06
CA ALA A 111 -0.96 6.08 11.74
C ALA A 111 -0.28 6.92 10.65
N ILE A 112 0.48 6.25 9.78
CA ILE A 112 1.11 6.88 8.62
C ILE A 112 0.17 6.69 7.45
N THR A 113 -0.20 7.78 6.80
CA THR A 113 -1.12 7.77 5.64
C THR A 113 -0.42 8.29 4.41
N GLU A 114 -0.73 7.69 3.26
CA GLU A 114 -0.41 8.23 1.95
C GLU A 114 -1.66 8.29 1.09
N THR A 115 -1.76 9.29 0.22
CA THR A 115 -2.98 9.55 -0.56
C THR A 115 -2.67 9.69 -2.04
N LEU A 116 -3.11 8.69 -2.80
CA LEU A 116 -3.05 8.74 -4.26
C LEU A 116 -4.29 9.50 -4.74
N ARG A 117 -4.06 10.54 -5.54
CA ARG A 117 -5.11 11.26 -6.26
C ARG A 117 -5.05 10.92 -7.75
N ARG A 118 -6.17 11.03 -8.43
CA ARG A 118 -6.28 10.74 -9.88
C ARG A 118 -5.35 11.62 -10.73
N ASP A 119 -5.20 12.89 -10.37
CA ASP A 119 -4.28 13.84 -11.03
C ASP A 119 -2.82 13.40 -10.98
N GLN A 120 -2.39 12.77 -9.86
CA GLN A 120 -1.04 12.21 -9.70
C GLN A 120 -0.78 10.94 -10.54
N CYS A 121 -1.81 10.38 -11.18
CA CYS A 121 -1.69 9.19 -12.05
C CYS A 121 -1.52 9.54 -13.54
N SER A 122 -1.14 10.79 -13.84
CA SER A 122 -0.95 11.31 -15.19
C SER A 122 0.37 10.82 -15.83
N GLN A 123 0.27 9.67 -16.51
CA GLN A 123 1.20 9.13 -17.52
C GLN A 123 2.72 9.09 -17.17
N SER A 124 3.19 7.87 -16.88
CA SER A 124 4.52 7.38 -17.27
C SER A 124 4.37 6.09 -18.10
#